data_AF-A0A7W4W763-F1
#
_entry.id   AF-A0A7W4W763-F1
#
_cell.length_a   1.000
_cell.length_b   1.000
_cell.length_c   1.000
_cell.angle_alpha   90.00
_cell.angle_beta   90.00
_cell.angle_gamma   90.00
#
_symmetry.space_group_name_H-M   'P 1'
#
loop_
_entity.id
_entity.type
_entity.pdbx_description
1 polymer ?
#
loop_
_entity_poly.entity_id
_entity_poly.type
_entity_poly.pdbx_seq_one_letter_code
_entity_poly.pdbx_strand_id
1 'polypeptide(L)'
;MSLLIGGILLWVATHFSIRLLPGMRQQLISAIGKWPYQGVFSVVMVVAIVLIVRGWKEIGPGEPLWLLDWARPVNLVLMAAAVCLFIAANAPTDIKQVLRHPQLLSVVIWALAHLLVNSDLRSLVLFGSLAVWALAEMALINHHAGPWQKPAPSGAAKTVVSVVIGLAVFAVLLYVHPWLAGVAVI
;
A
#
# COMPACT_ATOMS: atom_id res chain seq x y z
N MET A 1 -13.48 -5.35 15.19
CA MET A 1 -13.55 -4.06 14.46
C MET A 1 -12.59 -3.01 15.02
N SER A 2 -12.54 -2.81 16.35
CA SER A 2 -11.70 -1.76 16.97
C SER A 2 -10.21 -1.85 16.63
N LEU A 3 -9.60 -3.05 16.64
CA LEU A 3 -8.18 -3.20 16.27
C LEU A 3 -7.91 -2.81 14.82
N LEU A 4 -8.81 -3.18 13.90
CA LEU A 4 -8.69 -2.87 12.47
C LEU A 4 -8.72 -1.34 12.27
N ILE A 5 -9.71 -0.67 12.84
CA ILE A 5 -9.84 0.79 12.76
C ILE A 5 -8.65 1.47 13.44
N GLY A 6 -8.25 1.02 14.64
CA GLY A 6 -7.11 1.58 15.35
C GLY A 6 -5.80 1.46 14.57
N GLY A 7 -5.56 0.32 13.94
CA GLY A 7 -4.39 0.12 13.08
C GLY A 7 -4.42 0.99 11.82
N ILE A 8 -5.58 1.14 11.17
CA ILE A 8 -5.77 2.05 10.03
C ILE A 8 -5.53 3.50 10.44
N LEU A 9 -6.10 3.95 11.56
CA LEU A 9 -5.90 5.31 12.05
C LEU A 9 -4.44 5.57 12.37
N LEU A 10 -3.75 4.60 13.00
CA LEU A 10 -2.33 4.70 13.29
C LEU A 10 -1.50 4.79 12.00
N TRP A 11 -1.82 3.98 10.99
CA TRP A 11 -1.22 4.05 9.65
C TRP A 11 -1.39 5.44 9.03
N VAL A 12 -2.63 5.91 8.93
CA VAL A 12 -2.99 7.17 8.28
C VAL A 12 -2.37 8.35 9.00
N ALA A 13 -2.52 8.44 10.32
CA ALA A 13 -2.01 9.55 11.11
C ALA A 13 -0.48 9.65 11.03
N THR A 14 0.22 8.52 11.10
CA THR A 14 1.69 8.51 11.04
C THR A 14 2.20 8.90 9.67
N HIS A 15 1.59 8.43 8.58
CA HIS A 15 1.99 8.87 7.23
C HIS A 15 1.70 10.37 7.01
N PHE A 16 0.49 10.83 7.36
CA PHE A 16 0.14 12.24 7.24
C PHE A 16 1.00 13.15 8.11
N SER A 17 1.52 12.68 9.25
CA SER A 17 2.44 13.46 10.09
C SER A 17 3.67 13.99 9.32
N ILE A 18 4.14 13.26 8.30
CA ILE A 18 5.28 13.67 7.48
C ILE A 18 4.96 14.95 6.68
N ARG A 19 3.71 15.08 6.21
CA ARG A 19 3.30 16.15 5.28
C ARG A 19 2.54 17.27 5.94
N LEU A 20 1.71 16.95 6.94
CA LEU A 20 0.90 17.94 7.65
C LEU A 20 1.67 18.62 8.78
N LEU A 21 2.70 17.97 9.33
CA LEU A 21 3.48 18.49 10.47
C LEU A 21 5.01 18.52 10.17
N PRO A 22 5.47 19.12 9.06
CA PRO A 22 6.88 19.07 8.66
C PRO A 22 7.81 19.74 9.68
N GLY A 23 7.36 20.80 10.36
CA GLY A 23 8.11 21.47 11.42
C GLY A 23 8.35 20.58 12.64
N MET A 24 7.31 19.89 13.11
CA MET A 24 7.40 18.93 14.23
C MET A 24 8.34 17.78 13.89
N ARG A 25 8.24 17.24 12.67
CA ARG A 25 9.17 16.21 12.19
C ARG A 25 10.62 16.69 12.23
N GLN A 26 10.89 17.90 11.75
CA GLN A 26 12.25 18.44 11.76
C GLN A 26 12.76 18.68 13.18
N GLN A 27 11.92 19.18 14.09
CA GLN A 27 12.24 19.34 15.51
C GLN A 27 12.60 18.01 16.17
N LEU A 28 11.78 16.97 15.95
CA LEU A 28 12.06 15.63 16.47
C LEU A 28 13.38 15.08 15.91
N ILE A 29 13.60 15.17 14.59
CA ILE A 29 14.85 14.72 13.97
C ILE A 29 16.06 15.47 14.52
N SER A 30 15.96 16.78 14.77
CA SER A 30 17.03 17.55 15.39
C SER A 30 17.28 17.15 16.85
N ALA A 31 16.25 16.73 17.58
CA ALA A 31 16.35 16.35 18.99
C ALA A 31 16.90 14.92 19.20
N ILE A 32 16.41 13.94 18.44
CA ILE A 32 16.75 12.51 18.63
C ILE A 32 17.60 11.92 17.51
N GLY A 33 17.87 12.68 16.45
CA GLY A 33 18.58 12.20 15.26
C GLY A 33 17.67 11.52 14.23
N LYS A 34 18.15 11.48 12.97
CA LYS A 34 17.42 10.89 11.84
C LYS A 34 17.17 9.39 12.02
N TRP A 35 18.18 8.64 12.44
CA TRP A 35 18.08 7.18 12.57
C TRP A 35 17.11 6.75 13.67
N PRO A 36 17.14 7.32 14.89
CA PRO A 36 16.13 7.00 15.91
C PRO A 36 14.71 7.39 15.49
N TYR A 37 14.53 8.56 14.85
CA TYR A 37 13.22 8.94 14.29
C TYR A 37 12.70 7.90 13.29
N GLN A 38 13.55 7.44 12.36
CA GLN A 38 13.17 6.42 11.39
C GLN A 38 12.86 5.08 12.06
N GLY A 39 13.62 4.69 13.09
CA GLY A 39 13.36 3.49 13.89
C GLY A 39 11.99 3.53 14.58
N VAL A 40 11.67 4.64 15.25
CA VAL A 40 10.36 4.83 15.89
C VAL A 40 9.24 4.80 14.84
N PHE A 41 9.40 5.50 13.73
CA PHE A 41 8.43 5.48 12.62
C PHE A 41 8.19 4.06 12.13
N SER A 42 9.25 3.28 11.90
CA SER A 42 9.16 1.89 11.47
C SER A 42 8.44 1.01 12.49
N VAL A 43 8.74 1.14 13.78
CA VAL A 43 8.06 0.38 14.84
C VAL A 43 6.57 0.70 14.87
N VAL A 44 6.19 1.98 14.80
CA VAL A 44 4.79 2.40 14.76
C VAL A 44 4.07 1.81 13.54
N MET A 45 4.73 1.76 12.38
CA MET A 45 4.17 1.13 11.18
C MET A 45 4.04 -0.39 11.30
N VAL A 46 5.00 -1.08 11.91
CA VAL A 46 4.85 -2.50 12.21
C VAL A 46 3.67 -2.74 13.14
N VAL A 47 3.53 -1.94 14.21
CA VAL A 47 2.39 -2.03 15.13
C VAL A 47 1.07 -1.80 14.39
N ALA A 48 0.97 -0.78 13.54
CA ALA A 48 -0.22 -0.52 12.73
C ALA A 48 -0.60 -1.74 11.87
N ILE A 49 0.37 -2.35 11.18
CA ILE A 49 0.15 -3.55 10.37
C ILE A 49 -0.30 -4.73 11.24
N VAL A 50 0.33 -4.96 12.40
CA VAL A 50 -0.08 -6.05 13.31
C VAL A 50 -1.53 -5.86 13.78
N LEU A 51 -1.92 -4.63 14.16
CA LEU A 51 -3.28 -4.32 14.57
C LEU A 51 -4.30 -4.56 13.45
N ILE A 52 -3.96 -4.15 12.22
CA ILE A 52 -4.78 -4.39 11.02
C ILE A 52 -4.96 -5.89 10.79
N VAL A 53 -3.87 -6.66 10.73
CA VAL A 53 -3.91 -8.10 10.44
C VAL A 53 -4.65 -8.87 11.52
N ARG A 54 -4.39 -8.58 12.80
CA ARG A 54 -5.12 -9.19 13.91
C ARG A 54 -6.59 -8.83 13.88
N GLY A 55 -6.92 -7.55 13.72
CA GLY A 55 -8.30 -7.08 13.62
C GLY A 55 -9.05 -7.72 12.46
N TRP A 56 -8.41 -7.86 11.30
CA TRP A 56 -8.96 -8.54 10.13
C TRP A 56 -9.30 -10.00 10.42
N LYS A 57 -8.36 -10.75 11.02
CA LYS A 57 -8.54 -12.17 11.36
C LYS A 57 -9.58 -12.38 12.45
N GLU A 58 -9.59 -11.54 13.49
CA GLU A 58 -10.52 -11.63 14.61
C GLU A 58 -11.98 -11.35 14.21
N ILE A 59 -12.23 -10.49 13.21
CA ILE A 59 -13.60 -10.21 12.75
C ILE A 59 -14.19 -11.38 11.97
N GLY A 60 -13.37 -12.12 11.22
CA GLY A 60 -13.85 -13.14 10.28
C GLY A 60 -14.61 -12.54 9.08
N PRO A 61 -14.94 -13.36 8.06
CA PRO A 61 -15.72 -12.91 6.91
C PRO A 61 -17.13 -12.49 7.34
N GLY A 62 -17.60 -11.36 6.80
CA GLY A 62 -18.97 -10.89 6.99
C GLY A 62 -19.88 -11.22 5.82
N GLU A 63 -21.15 -10.82 5.93
CA GLU A 63 -22.11 -10.91 4.83
C GLU A 63 -21.66 -10.06 3.63
N PRO A 64 -21.76 -10.59 2.40
CA PRO A 64 -21.37 -9.87 1.19
C PRO A 64 -22.37 -8.74 0.89
N LEU A 65 -21.85 -7.54 0.69
CA LEU A 65 -22.60 -6.34 0.28
C LEU A 65 -22.85 -6.32 -1.24
N TRP A 66 -22.02 -7.00 -2.02
CA TRP A 66 -22.16 -7.19 -3.47
C TRP A 66 -21.53 -8.53 -3.91
N LEU A 67 -21.87 -9.02 -5.09
CA LEU A 67 -21.28 -10.22 -5.69
C LEU A 67 -20.95 -9.96 -7.15
N LEU A 68 -19.73 -10.33 -7.56
CA LEU A 68 -19.22 -10.12 -8.91
C LEU A 68 -18.51 -11.40 -9.39
N ASP A 69 -19.25 -12.29 -10.04
CA ASP A 69 -18.72 -13.60 -10.44
C ASP A 69 -17.54 -13.51 -11.44
N TRP A 70 -17.49 -12.43 -12.21
CA TRP A 70 -16.41 -12.14 -13.17
C TRP A 70 -15.16 -11.53 -12.52
N ALA A 71 -15.21 -11.13 -11.25
CA ALA A 71 -14.16 -10.32 -10.63
C ALA A 71 -12.83 -11.05 -10.42
N ARG A 72 -12.85 -12.38 -10.21
CA ARG A 72 -11.64 -13.15 -9.87
C ARG A 72 -10.51 -13.04 -10.89
N PRO A 73 -10.71 -13.30 -12.21
CA PRO A 73 -9.64 -13.15 -13.19
C PRO A 73 -9.13 -11.70 -13.29
N VAL A 74 -10.02 -10.72 -13.19
CA VAL A 74 -9.64 -9.29 -13.22
C VAL A 74 -8.81 -8.93 -11.99
N ASN A 75 -9.20 -9.40 -10.81
CA ASN A 75 -8.44 -9.21 -9.57
C ASN A 75 -7.01 -9.74 -9.70
N LEU A 76 -6.80 -10.96 -10.23
CA LEU A 76 -5.46 -11.53 -10.36
C LEU A 76 -4.55 -10.67 -11.26
N VAL A 77 -5.08 -10.15 -12.36
CA VAL A 77 -4.34 -9.25 -13.26
C VAL A 77 -4.01 -7.92 -12.56
N LEU A 78 -4.99 -7.32 -11.88
CA LEU A 78 -4.79 -6.08 -11.13
C LEU A 78 -3.80 -6.26 -9.98
N MET A 79 -3.83 -7.39 -9.30
CA MET A 79 -2.92 -7.71 -8.21
C MET A 79 -1.49 -7.92 -8.70
N ALA A 80 -1.30 -8.62 -9.82
CA ALA A 80 0.01 -8.72 -10.47
C ALA A 80 0.55 -7.32 -10.84
N ALA A 81 -0.29 -6.47 -11.43
CA ALA A 81 0.08 -5.09 -11.76
C ALA A 81 0.43 -4.28 -10.50
N ALA A 82 -0.36 -4.38 -9.44
CA ALA A 82 -0.11 -3.70 -8.17
C ALA A 82 1.24 -4.10 -7.57
N VAL A 83 1.57 -5.40 -7.52
CA VAL A 83 2.85 -5.88 -6.98
C VAL A 83 4.02 -5.38 -7.84
N CYS A 84 3.91 -5.46 -9.17
CA CYS A 84 4.92 -4.91 -10.09
C CYS A 84 5.15 -3.41 -9.86
N LEU A 85 4.10 -2.63 -9.68
CA LEU A 85 4.21 -1.19 -9.36
C LEU A 85 4.84 -0.93 -7.99
N PHE A 86 4.55 -1.77 -7.00
CA PHE A 86 5.15 -1.66 -5.67
C PHE A 86 6.67 -1.86 -5.72
N ILE A 87 7.13 -2.90 -6.44
CA ILE A 87 8.55 -3.15 -6.67
C ILE A 87 9.17 -2.01 -7.49
N ALA A 88 8.50 -1.57 -8.56
CA ALA A 88 8.96 -0.50 -9.43
C ALA A 88 9.22 0.83 -8.70
N ALA A 89 8.49 1.11 -7.62
CA ALA A 89 8.69 2.31 -6.83
C ALA A 89 10.09 2.42 -6.22
N ASN A 90 10.69 1.28 -5.85
CA ASN A 90 11.98 1.20 -5.17
C ASN A 90 13.09 0.60 -6.05
N ALA A 91 12.79 0.20 -7.29
CA ALA A 91 13.75 -0.33 -8.25
C ALA A 91 14.24 0.74 -9.27
N PRO A 92 15.41 0.56 -9.91
CA PRO A 92 15.80 1.36 -11.07
C PRO A 92 14.97 0.93 -12.30
N THR A 93 13.97 1.71 -12.68
CA THR A 93 13.02 1.37 -13.77
C THR A 93 12.46 2.61 -14.44
N ASP A 94 12.14 2.49 -15.73
CA ASP A 94 11.52 3.55 -16.54
C ASP A 94 10.01 3.69 -16.27
N ILE A 95 9.40 2.81 -15.47
CA ILE A 95 8.02 3.01 -14.99
C ILE A 95 7.89 4.37 -14.28
N LYS A 96 8.96 4.80 -13.59
CA LYS A 96 9.03 6.11 -12.93
C LYS A 96 9.19 7.29 -13.89
N GLN A 97 9.32 7.06 -15.20
CA GLN A 97 9.28 8.11 -16.25
C GLN A 97 7.84 8.50 -16.61
N VAL A 98 6.90 7.57 -16.40
CA VAL A 98 5.49 7.71 -16.78
C VAL A 98 4.56 7.82 -15.58
N LEU A 99 4.95 7.23 -14.43
CA LEU A 99 4.20 7.30 -13.19
C LEU A 99 4.98 8.07 -12.12
N ARG A 100 4.37 9.14 -11.60
CA ARG A 100 4.91 9.93 -10.49
C ARG A 100 4.90 9.17 -9.16
N HIS A 101 3.83 8.38 -8.92
CA HIS A 101 3.56 7.72 -7.63
C HIS A 101 3.31 6.22 -7.77
N PRO A 102 4.25 5.43 -8.33
CA PRO A 102 4.03 4.00 -8.56
C PRO A 102 3.65 3.24 -7.28
N GLN A 103 4.21 3.59 -6.12
CA GLN A 103 3.87 2.94 -4.85
C GLN A 103 2.44 3.24 -4.38
N LEU A 104 2.02 4.51 -4.40
CA LEU A 104 0.66 4.87 -3.98
C LEU A 104 -0.36 4.34 -5.00
N LEU A 105 -0.01 4.32 -6.29
CA LEU A 105 -0.88 3.76 -7.33
C LEU A 105 -1.03 2.25 -7.16
N SER A 106 0.06 1.56 -6.80
CA SER A 106 0.02 0.16 -6.38
C SER A 106 -0.99 -0.05 -5.24
N VAL A 107 -0.95 0.76 -4.18
CA VAL A 107 -1.91 0.66 -3.06
C VAL A 107 -3.35 0.88 -3.51
N VAL A 108 -3.61 1.85 -4.39
CA VAL A 108 -4.95 2.10 -4.95
C VAL A 108 -5.44 0.89 -5.75
N ILE A 109 -4.63 0.39 -6.68
CA ILE A 109 -5.00 -0.78 -7.51
C ILE A 109 -5.19 -2.02 -6.63
N TRP A 110 -4.30 -2.24 -5.66
CA TRP A 110 -4.40 -3.32 -4.68
C TRP A 110 -5.72 -3.25 -3.90
N ALA A 111 -6.07 -2.08 -3.38
CA ALA A 111 -7.29 -1.89 -2.62
C ALA A 111 -8.55 -2.12 -3.46
N LEU A 112 -8.60 -1.54 -4.67
CA LEU A 112 -9.72 -1.73 -5.58
C LEU A 112 -9.86 -3.18 -6.02
N ALA A 113 -8.75 -3.85 -6.36
CA ALA A 113 -8.76 -5.27 -6.70
C ALA A 113 -9.34 -6.11 -5.56
N HIS A 114 -8.92 -5.87 -4.32
CA HIS A 114 -9.46 -6.59 -3.17
C HIS A 114 -10.96 -6.35 -2.96
N LEU A 115 -11.46 -5.13 -3.16
CA LEU A 115 -12.90 -4.84 -3.08
C LEU A 115 -13.71 -5.55 -4.17
N LEU A 116 -13.13 -5.85 -5.33
CA LEU A 116 -13.85 -6.61 -6.36
C LEU A 116 -14.23 -8.03 -5.90
N VAL A 117 -13.40 -8.66 -5.06
CA VAL A 117 -13.56 -10.07 -4.63
C VAL A 117 -13.86 -10.23 -3.14
N ASN A 118 -13.73 -9.16 -2.35
CA ASN A 118 -14.10 -9.13 -0.93
C ASN A 118 -15.10 -8.01 -0.70
N SER A 119 -16.36 -8.39 -0.51
CA SER A 119 -17.49 -7.47 -0.49
C SER A 119 -18.09 -7.27 0.89
N ASP A 120 -17.39 -7.61 1.97
CA ASP A 120 -17.90 -7.45 3.34
C ASP A 120 -17.49 -6.10 3.98
N LEU A 121 -18.09 -5.78 5.13
CA LEU A 121 -17.84 -4.51 5.82
C LEU A 121 -16.39 -4.32 6.25
N ARG A 122 -15.71 -5.37 6.70
CA ARG A 122 -14.28 -5.27 7.10
C ARG A 122 -13.38 -4.99 5.90
N SER A 123 -13.74 -5.50 4.72
CA SER A 123 -13.02 -5.25 3.45
C SER A 123 -13.22 -3.81 3.02
N LEU A 124 -14.46 -3.31 3.06
CA LEU A 124 -14.74 -1.91 2.75
C LEU A 124 -13.97 -0.96 3.68
N VAL A 125 -13.94 -1.25 4.98
CA VAL A 125 -13.18 -0.46 5.96
C VAL A 125 -11.68 -0.50 5.67
N LEU A 126 -11.08 -1.68 5.45
CA LEU A 126 -9.64 -1.79 5.24
C LEU A 126 -9.21 -1.21 3.89
N PHE A 127 -9.71 -1.78 2.80
CA PHE A 127 -9.26 -1.45 1.46
C PHE A 127 -9.76 -0.07 1.04
N GLY A 128 -11.02 0.27 1.37
CA GLY A 128 -11.57 1.60 1.10
C GLY A 128 -10.79 2.71 1.80
N SER A 129 -10.48 2.55 3.09
CA SER A 129 -9.70 3.55 3.83
C SER A 129 -8.29 3.72 3.26
N LEU A 130 -7.62 2.62 2.89
CA LEU A 130 -6.28 2.68 2.31
C LEU A 130 -6.28 3.27 0.89
N ALA A 131 -7.32 3.03 0.08
CA ALA A 131 -7.49 3.69 -1.22
C ALA A 131 -7.66 5.20 -1.06
N VAL A 132 -8.55 5.64 -0.17
CA VAL A 132 -8.78 7.07 0.12
C VAL A 132 -7.50 7.72 0.65
N TRP A 133 -6.82 7.07 1.59
CA TRP A 133 -5.55 7.54 2.12
C TRP A 133 -4.48 7.68 1.04
N ALA A 134 -4.31 6.69 0.16
CA ALA A 134 -3.30 6.72 -0.89
C ALA A 134 -3.55 7.86 -1.89
N LEU A 135 -4.81 8.08 -2.27
CA LEU A 135 -5.21 9.21 -3.12
C LEU A 135 -4.95 10.57 -2.43
N ALA A 136 -5.27 10.67 -1.14
CA ALA A 136 -5.00 11.87 -0.35
C ALA A 136 -3.49 12.15 -0.23
N GLU A 137 -2.64 11.15 0.00
CA GLU A 137 -1.19 11.29 -0.02
C GLU A 137 -0.67 11.76 -1.37
N MET A 138 -1.17 11.21 -2.49
CA MET A 138 -0.79 11.69 -3.82
C MET A 138 -1.11 13.17 -4.00
N ALA A 139 -2.30 13.61 -3.58
CA ALA A 139 -2.73 15.00 -3.66
C ALA A 139 -1.84 15.91 -2.80
N LEU A 140 -1.58 15.52 -1.54
CA LEU A 140 -0.71 16.26 -0.63
C LEU A 140 0.72 16.34 -1.15
N ILE A 141 1.28 15.25 -1.68
CA ILE A 141 2.63 15.26 -2.25
C ILE A 141 2.68 16.18 -3.48
N ASN A 142 1.68 16.10 -4.37
CA ASN A 142 1.62 16.96 -5.55
C ASN A 142 1.55 18.44 -5.18
N HIS A 143 0.76 18.78 -4.17
CA HIS A 143 0.62 20.15 -3.68
C HIS A 143 1.95 20.70 -3.14
N HIS A 144 2.67 19.93 -2.32
CA HIS A 144 3.89 20.40 -1.66
C HIS A 144 5.16 20.29 -2.51
N ALA A 145 5.26 19.29 -3.39
CA ALA A 145 6.49 19.03 -4.15
C ALA A 145 6.56 19.79 -5.48
N GLY A 146 5.50 20.50 -5.88
CA GLY A 146 5.46 21.25 -7.13
C GLY A 146 5.44 20.38 -8.39
N PRO A 147 5.88 20.92 -9.55
CA PRO A 147 5.91 20.21 -10.82
C PRO A 147 6.73 18.92 -10.74
N TRP A 148 6.24 17.87 -11.39
CA TRP A 148 6.93 16.58 -11.36
C TRP A 148 8.23 16.63 -12.17
N GLN A 149 9.35 16.44 -11.47
CA GLN A 149 10.64 16.22 -12.09
C GLN A 149 10.78 14.74 -12.45
N LYS A 150 10.79 14.44 -13.75
CA LYS A 150 10.99 13.08 -14.23
C LYS A 150 12.42 12.62 -13.87
N PRO A 151 12.60 11.40 -13.32
CA PRO A 151 13.92 10.82 -13.10
C PRO A 151 14.73 10.71 -14.41
N ALA A 152 16.00 10.32 -14.35
CA ALA A 152 16.72 9.91 -15.55
C ALA A 152 16.23 8.50 -16.01
N PRO A 153 16.23 8.21 -17.33
CA PRO A 153 15.96 6.87 -17.82
C PRO A 153 16.94 5.84 -17.23
N SER A 154 16.40 4.73 -16.78
CA SER A 154 17.13 3.57 -16.26
C SER A 154 17.41 2.52 -17.33
N GLY A 155 16.61 2.50 -18.40
CA GLY A 155 16.73 1.60 -19.55
C GLY A 155 15.79 0.40 -19.48
N ALA A 156 15.32 -0.05 -20.65
CA ALA A 156 14.33 -1.11 -20.80
C ALA A 156 14.70 -2.41 -20.08
N ALA A 157 15.98 -2.82 -20.10
CA ALA A 157 16.43 -4.03 -19.42
C ALA A 157 16.13 -4.00 -17.91
N LYS A 158 16.40 -2.88 -17.23
CA LYS A 158 16.13 -2.77 -15.79
C LYS A 158 14.63 -2.71 -15.49
N THR A 159 13.85 -2.11 -16.38
CA THR A 159 12.39 -2.15 -16.33
C THR A 159 11.86 -3.58 -16.40
N VAL A 160 12.35 -4.37 -17.36
CA VAL A 160 11.99 -5.79 -17.48
C VAL A 160 12.37 -6.57 -16.23
N VAL A 161 13.59 -6.39 -15.70
CA VAL A 161 14.02 -7.03 -14.45
C VAL A 161 13.10 -6.66 -13.28
N SER A 162 12.72 -5.38 -13.15
CA SER A 162 11.79 -4.93 -12.11
C SER A 162 10.41 -5.60 -12.22
N VAL A 163 9.90 -5.78 -13.43
CA VAL A 163 8.61 -6.47 -13.67
C VAL A 163 8.72 -7.95 -13.36
N VAL A 164 9.80 -8.62 -13.79
CA VAL A 164 10.03 -10.04 -13.49
C VAL A 164 10.12 -10.28 -11.99
N ILE A 165 10.83 -9.43 -11.24
CA ILE A 165 10.87 -9.50 -9.77
C ILE A 165 9.46 -9.30 -9.19
N GLY A 166 8.69 -8.33 -9.70
CA GLY A 166 7.30 -8.11 -9.30
C GLY A 166 6.43 -9.35 -9.50
N LEU A 167 6.51 -9.99 -10.65
CA LEU A 167 5.77 -11.22 -10.95
C LEU A 167 6.20 -12.40 -10.08
N ALA A 168 7.50 -12.54 -9.80
CA ALA A 168 8.00 -13.56 -8.89
C ALA A 168 7.47 -13.35 -7.46
N VAL A 169 7.48 -12.10 -6.96
CA VAL A 169 6.91 -11.76 -5.66
C VAL A 169 5.40 -12.01 -5.65
N PHE A 170 4.67 -11.66 -6.71
CA PHE A 170 3.25 -11.95 -6.84
C PHE A 170 2.97 -13.46 -6.75
N ALA A 171 3.75 -14.29 -7.46
CA ALA A 171 3.62 -15.74 -7.39
C ALA A 171 3.81 -16.26 -5.95
N VAL A 172 4.83 -15.78 -5.23
CA VAL A 172 5.04 -16.13 -3.80
C VAL A 172 3.84 -15.69 -2.94
N LEU A 173 3.31 -14.49 -3.18
CA LEU A 173 2.17 -13.98 -2.42
C LEU A 173 0.92 -14.83 -2.63
N LEU A 174 0.68 -15.41 -3.81
CA LEU A 174 -0.45 -16.33 -4.02
C LEU A 174 -0.43 -17.50 -3.04
N TYR A 175 0.75 -18.06 -2.76
CA TYR A 175 0.92 -19.19 -1.83
C TYR A 175 0.88 -18.77 -0.36
N VAL A 176 1.43 -17.59 -0.03
CA VAL A 176 1.59 -17.13 1.36
C VAL A 176 0.35 -16.37 1.86
N HIS A 177 -0.52 -15.91 0.96
CA HIS A 177 -1.75 -15.17 1.29
C HIS A 177 -2.65 -15.84 2.35
N PRO A 178 -2.88 -17.17 2.35
CA PRO A 178 -3.68 -17.81 3.40
C PRO A 178 -3.09 -17.60 4.80
N TRP A 179 -1.76 -17.58 4.94
CA TRP A 179 -1.10 -17.39 6.24
C TRP A 179 -1.15 -15.92 6.69
N LEU A 180 -1.04 -14.99 5.74
CA LEU A 180 -1.11 -13.55 6.02
C LEU A 180 -2.54 -13.09 6.32
N ALA A 181 -3.48 -13.41 5.44
CA ALA A 181 -4.83 -12.87 5.44
C ALA A 181 -5.90 -13.85 5.94
N GLY A 182 -5.57 -15.14 6.13
CA GLY A 182 -6.56 -16.15 6.52
C GLY A 182 -7.53 -16.53 5.40
N VAL A 183 -7.23 -16.15 4.15
CA VAL A 183 -8.09 -16.39 2.98
C VAL A 183 -7.25 -17.02 1.88
N ALA A 184 -7.71 -18.14 1.32
CA ALA A 184 -7.05 -18.79 0.19
C ALA A 184 -7.33 -18.07 -1.13
N VAL A 185 -6.30 -17.95 -1.97
CA VAL A 185 -6.41 -17.36 -3.32
C VAL A 185 -6.63 -18.44 -4.37
N ILE A 186 -5.95 -19.57 -4.19
CA ILE A 186 -6.02 -20.81 -4.96
C ILE A 186 -6.51 -21.92 -4.04
#